data_AF-A0A9P7N2Y0-F1
#
_entry.id   AF-A0A9P7N2Y0-F1
#
_cell.length_a   1.000
_cell.length_b   1.000
_cell.length_c   1.000
_cell.angle_alpha   90.00
_cell.angle_beta   90.00
_cell.angle_gamma   90.00
#
_symmetry.space_group_name_H-M   'P 1'
#
loop_
_entity.id
_entity.type
_entity.pdbx_description
1 polymer ?
#
loop_
_entity_poly.entity_id
_entity_poly.type
_entity_poly.pdbx_seq_one_letter_code
_entity_poly.pdbx_strand_id
1 'polypeptide(L)'
;DYVDRGMFSVETISLLVCLKLRYPNRVHLIRGNHESRGVTQSYGFYTECSRKYGNANVWHYFTDMFDFLTLSVVIDNQIFCVHG
;
A
#
# COMPACT_ATOMS: atom_id res chain seq x y z
N ASP A 1 -3.56 -5.01 -1.03
CA ASP A 1 -2.58 -5.80 -1.78
C ASP A 1 -2.09 -5.06 -3.01
N TYR A 2 -1.34 -3.99 -2.76
CA TYR A 2 -0.68 -3.16 -3.76
C TYR A 2 0.79 -3.54 -3.92
N VAL A 3 1.37 -4.18 -2.90
CA VAL A 3 2.78 -4.54 -2.81
C VAL A 3 2.98 -6.05 -2.72
N ASP A 4 4.25 -6.48 -2.83
CA ASP A 4 4.72 -7.86 -2.91
C ASP A 4 4.38 -8.60 -4.21
N ARG A 5 5.03 -9.77 -4.40
CA ARG A 5 4.86 -10.73 -5.53
C ARG A 5 5.21 -10.22 -6.94
N GLY A 6 5.15 -8.92 -7.18
CA GLY A 6 5.55 -8.26 -8.42
C GLY A 6 6.96 -7.67 -8.35
N MET A 7 7.42 -7.13 -9.49
CA MET A 7 8.74 -6.47 -9.63
C MET A 7 8.69 -4.94 -9.50
N PHE A 8 7.47 -4.39 -9.44
CA PHE A 8 7.18 -2.95 -9.52
C PHE A 8 6.23 -2.50 -8.41
N SER A 9 6.36 -3.08 -7.21
CA SER A 9 5.49 -2.74 -6.08
C SER A 9 5.72 -1.29 -5.64
N VAL A 10 6.97 -0.80 -5.66
CA VAL A 10 7.31 0.59 -5.32
C VAL A 10 6.59 1.57 -6.26
N GLU A 11 6.65 1.35 -7.57
CA GLU A 11 6.01 2.22 -8.56
C GLU A 11 4.50 2.14 -8.46
N THR A 12 3.95 0.95 -8.23
CA THR A 12 2.50 0.72 -8.08
C THR A 12 1.95 1.51 -6.89
N ILE A 13 2.52 1.34 -5.69
CA ILE A 13 2.02 2.05 -4.51
C ILE A 13 2.28 3.56 -4.62
N SER A 14 3.43 3.98 -5.17
CA SER A 14 3.73 5.40 -5.38
C SER A 14 2.69 6.07 -6.27
N LEU A 15 2.35 5.45 -7.41
CA LEU A 15 1.34 5.97 -8.33
C LEU A 15 -0.02 6.10 -7.64
N LEU A 16 -0.45 5.06 -6.92
CA LEU A 16 -1.73 5.05 -6.21
C LEU A 16 -1.80 6.15 -5.14
N VAL A 17 -0.73 6.34 -4.38
CA VAL A 17 -0.64 7.41 -3.37
C VAL A 17 -0.66 8.78 -4.04
N CYS A 18 0.08 8.98 -5.14
CA CYS A 18 0.01 10.23 -5.92
C CYS A 18 -1.41 10.52 -6.42
N LEU A 19 -2.12 9.50 -6.92
CA LEU A 19 -3.52 9.63 -7.35
C LEU A 19 -4.45 9.94 -6.17
N LYS A 20 -4.25 9.32 -5.00
CA LYS A 20 -4.98 9.63 -3.78
C LYS A 20 -4.78 11.09 -3.34
N LEU A 21 -3.53 11.57 -3.37
CA LEU A 21 -3.21 12.96 -3.02
C LEU A 21 -3.78 13.96 -4.04
N ARG A 22 -3.72 13.64 -5.33
CA ARG A 22 -4.21 14.51 -6.40
C ARG A 22 -5.75 14.56 -6.47
N TYR A 23 -6.40 13.44 -6.17
CA TYR A 23 -7.85 13.24 -6.28
C TYR A 23 -8.45 12.61 -5.01
N PRO A 24 -8.39 13.31 -3.86
CA PRO A 24 -8.72 12.74 -2.54
C PRO A 24 -10.16 12.24 -2.41
N ASN A 25 -11.10 12.82 -3.18
CA ASN A 25 -12.53 12.47 -3.18
C ASN A 25 -12.93 11.46 -4.27
N ARG A 26 -11.97 11.01 -5.10
CA ARG A 26 -12.25 10.08 -6.21
C ARG A 26 -11.49 8.77 -6.07
N VAL A 27 -10.37 8.78 -5.36
CA VAL A 27 -9.52 7.60 -5.14
C VAL A 27 -9.56 7.29 -3.66
N HIS A 28 -9.93 6.06 -3.32
CA HIS A 28 -9.93 5.54 -1.96
C HIS A 28 -9.06 4.28 -1.94
N LEU A 29 -8.09 4.25 -1.03
CA LEU A 29 -7.20 3.11 -0.84
C LEU A 29 -7.60 2.44 0.47
N ILE A 30 -7.77 1.12 0.42
CA ILE A 30 -8.06 0.31 1.60
C ILE A 30 -6.86 -0.57 1.93
N ARG A 31 -6.69 -0.90 3.21
CA ARG A 31 -5.61 -1.75 3.67
C ARG A 31 -5.90 -3.22 3.33
N GLY A 32 -4.97 -3.88 2.63
CA GLY A 32 -4.94 -5.33 2.50
C GLY A 32 -3.96 -5.97 3.48
N ASN A 33 -3.91 -7.30 3.50
CA ASN A 33 -3.02 -8.04 4.42
C ASN A 33 -1.54 -7.86 4.06
N HIS A 34 -1.24 -7.61 2.76
CA HIS A 34 0.10 -7.32 2.27
C HIS A 34 0.61 -5.92 2.65
N GLU A 35 -0.24 -4.99 3.10
CA GLU A 35 0.19 -3.67 3.59
C GLU A 35 0.55 -3.73 5.10
N SER A 36 1.46 -4.66 5.43
CA SER A 36 1.94 -4.89 6.80
C SER A 36 3.44 -5.18 6.85
N ARG A 37 4.11 -4.81 7.95
CA ARG A 37 5.56 -4.98 8.11
C ARG A 37 6.00 -6.44 8.01
N GLY A 38 5.27 -7.36 8.66
CA GLY A 38 5.60 -8.79 8.66
C GLY A 38 5.53 -9.43 7.26
N VAL A 39 4.46 -9.12 6.51
CA VAL A 39 4.26 -9.67 5.17
C VAL A 39 5.27 -9.07 4.18
N THR A 40 5.39 -7.74 4.12
CA THR A 40 6.31 -7.07 3.18
C THR A 40 7.79 -7.43 3.39
N GLN A 41 8.18 -7.80 4.61
CA GLN A 41 9.53 -8.29 4.90
C GLN A 41 9.79 -9.68 4.32
N SER A 42 8.75 -10.51 4.23
CA SER A 42 8.85 -11.92 3.79
C SER A 42 8.54 -12.11 2.30
N TYR A 43 7.70 -11.25 1.71
CA TYR A 43 7.12 -11.46 0.38
C TYR A 43 7.65 -10.52 -0.73
N GLY A 44 8.69 -9.74 -0.42
CA GLY A 44 9.57 -9.14 -1.43
C GLY A 44 9.63 -7.62 -1.44
N PHE A 45 8.63 -6.91 -0.91
CA PHE A 45 8.62 -5.45 -0.97
C PHE A 45 9.77 -4.79 -0.20
N TYR A 46 10.18 -5.34 0.95
CA TYR A 46 11.38 -4.89 1.68
C TYR A 46 12.64 -4.98 0.81
N THR A 47 12.83 -6.13 0.16
CA THR A 47 13.98 -6.39 -0.72
C THR A 47 13.96 -5.49 -1.95
N GLU A 48 12.78 -5.25 -2.53
CA GLU A 48 12.62 -4.32 -3.65
C GLU A 48 13.05 -2.90 -3.27
N CYS A 49 12.56 -2.38 -2.14
CA CYS A 49 12.93 -1.06 -1.64
C CYS A 49 14.44 -0.96 -1.38
N SER A 50 15.00 -1.94 -0.65
CA SER A 50 16.42 -1.97 -0.33
C SER A 50 17.29 -2.01 -1.58
N ARG A 51 16.90 -2.79 -2.60
CA ARG A 51 17.63 -2.89 -3.87
C ARG A 51 17.55 -1.60 -4.69
N LYS A 52 16.38 -0.94 -4.75
CA LYS A 52 16.18 0.26 -5.58
C LYS A 52 16.80 1.51 -4.96
N TYR A 53 16.83 1.61 -3.64
CA TYR A 53 17.24 2.82 -2.92
C TYR A 53 18.52 2.67 -2.08
N GLY A 54 19.11 1.48 -2.03
CA GLY A 54 20.35 1.19 -1.30
C GLY A 54 20.20 1.18 0.23
N ASN A 55 18.98 1.32 0.76
CA ASN A 55 18.65 1.24 2.19
C ASN A 55 17.14 0.99 2.39
N ALA A 56 16.72 0.76 3.63
CA ALA A 56 15.34 0.42 3.98
C ALA A 56 14.44 1.64 4.26
N ASN A 57 14.91 2.88 4.12
CA ASN A 57 14.12 4.08 4.51
C ASN A 57 12.80 4.18 3.75
N VAL A 58 12.81 3.89 2.45
CA VAL A 58 11.59 3.91 1.63
C VAL A 58 10.57 2.87 2.09
N TRP A 59 11.04 1.68 2.49
CA TRP A 59 10.17 0.66 3.07
C TRP A 59 9.58 1.11 4.41
N HIS A 60 10.36 1.77 5.26
CA HIS A 60 9.86 2.35 6.51
C HIS A 60 8.77 3.39 6.24
N TYR A 61 8.99 4.33 5.32
CA TYR A 61 8.00 5.34 4.98
C TYR A 61 6.68 4.75 4.46
N PHE A 62 6.75 3.74 3.59
CA PHE A 62 5.54 3.08 3.10
C PHE A 62 4.83 2.29 4.20
N THR A 63 5.56 1.57 5.04
CA THR A 63 4.93 0.78 6.12
C THR A 63 4.32 1.63 7.21
N ASP A 64 4.91 2.80 7.53
CA ASP A 64 4.30 3.80 8.41
C ASP A 64 3.03 4.38 7.78
N MET A 65 3.05 4.68 6.48
CA MET A 65 1.86 5.16 5.76
C MET A 65 0.76 4.08 5.69
N PHE A 66 1.10 2.80 5.57
CA PHE A 66 0.13 1.70 5.56
C PHE A 66 -0.73 1.64 6.82
N ASP A 67 -0.21 2.13 7.96
CA ASP A 67 -0.97 2.18 9.21
C ASP A 67 -2.12 3.19 9.20
N PHE A 68 -2.11 4.13 8.25
CA PHE A 68 -3.17 5.12 8.04
C PHE A 68 -4.18 4.72 6.96
N LEU A 69 -3.99 3.58 6.28
CA LEU A 69 -4.95 3.11 5.29
C LEU A 69 -6.26 2.68 5.95
N THR A 70 -7.38 3.04 5.34
CA THR A 70 -8.71 2.68 5.83
C THR A 70 -8.92 1.16 5.73
N LEU A 71 -9.51 0.54 6.75
CA LEU A 71 -9.72 -0.91 6.76
C LEU A 71 -10.88 -1.34 5.85
N SER A 72 -11.92 -0.52 5.75
CA SER A 72 -13.11 -0.81 4.96
C SER A 72 -13.81 0.47 4.51
N VAL A 73 -14.65 0.34 3.49
CA VAL A 73 -15.49 1.44 3.00
C VAL A 73 -16.91 0.95 2.82
N VAL A 74 -17.89 1.84 2.99
CA VAL A 74 -19.29 1.58 2.66
C VAL A 74 -19.68 2.49 1.51
N ILE A 75 -20.11 1.90 0.41
CA ILE A 75 -20.57 2.60 -0.79
C ILE A 75 -22.09 2.73 -0.73
N ASP A 76 -22.59 3.96 -0.89
CA ASP A 76 -24.01 4.31 -0.91
C ASP A 76 -24.84 3.74 0.26
N ASN A 77 -24.21 3.60 1.44
CA ASN A 77 -24.79 3.02 2.64
C ASN A 77 -25.35 1.60 2.44
N GLN A 78 -24.90 0.89 1.40
CA GLN A 78 -25.47 -0.39 0.98
C GLN A 78 -24.41 -1.47 0.78
N ILE A 79 -23.26 -1.11 0.21
CA ILE A 79 -22.22 -2.07 -0.17
C ILE A 79 -21.03 -1.91 0.76
N PHE A 80 -20.79 -2.94 1.59
CA PHE A 80 -19.60 -3.01 2.42
C PHE A 80 -18.43 -3.63 1.64
N CYS A 81 -17.30 -2.93 1.59
CA CYS A 81 -16.08 -3.40 0.95
C CYS A 81 -14.94 -3.50 1.98
N VAL A 82 -14.34 -4.68 2.06
CA VAL A 82 -13.14 -4.98 2.85
C VAL A 82 -12.23 -5.86 2.01
N HIS A 83 -10.95 -5.91 2.35
CA HIS A 83 -9.99 -6.75 1.64
C HIS A 83 -10.31 -8.25 1.77
N GLY A 84 -10.43 -8.77 3.00
CA GLY A 84 -10.67 -10.18 3.29
C GLY A 84 -10.38 -10.51 4.75
#